data_AF-X1H6H2-F1
#
_entry.id   AF-X1H6H2-F1
#
_cell.length_a   1.000
_cell.length_b   1.000
_cell.length_c   1.000
_cell.angle_alpha   90.00
_cell.angle_beta   90.00
_cell.angle_gamma   90.00
#
_symmetry.space_group_name_H-M   'P 1'
#
loop_
_entity.id
_entity.type
_entity.pdbx_description
1 polymer ?
#
loop_
_entity_poly.entity_id
_entity_poly.type
_entity_poly.pdbx_seq_one_letter_code
_entity_poly.pdbx_strand_id
1 'polypeptide(L)'
;FNSGHTRVGSVTGDVITLGADTDFIAGEMRHTAIAAVDTDKYVMALWKIPDNRGWAWAATAAGLAPTVGIPKQFSLGAPLEIEIGKLDTNKFVIVYNDFDVHDIYGIVGTTIGSTNI
;
A
#
# COMPACT_ATOMS: atom_id res chain seq x y z
N PHE A 1 -3.95 -20.32 4.99
CA PHE A 1 -3.35 -19.12 5.62
C PHE A 1 -3.63 -17.95 4.69
N ASN A 2 -4.08 -16.82 5.23
CA ASN A 2 -4.32 -15.62 4.42
C ASN A 2 -2.97 -14.89 4.22
N SER A 3 -2.75 -14.31 3.04
CA SER A 3 -1.53 -13.59 2.66
C SER A 3 -1.85 -12.52 1.62
N GLY A 4 -1.04 -11.47 1.60
CA GLY A 4 -1.15 -10.36 0.66
C GLY A 4 -0.09 -10.50 -0.43
N HIS A 5 -0.55 -10.35 -1.67
CA HIS A 5 0.26 -10.47 -2.88
C HIS A 5 0.05 -9.23 -3.74
N THR A 6 1.10 -8.79 -4.43
CA THR A 6 1.02 -7.78 -5.48
C THR A 6 1.53 -8.35 -6.78
N ARG A 7 0.92 -7.94 -7.89
CA ARG A 7 1.29 -8.38 -9.24
C ARG A 7 1.23 -7.18 -10.18
N VAL A 8 2.24 -7.05 -11.04
CA VAL A 8 2.26 -6.04 -12.09
C VAL A 8 1.88 -6.68 -13.41
N GLY A 9 1.09 -5.96 -14.21
CA GLY A 9 0.83 -6.29 -15.60
C GLY A 9 1.24 -5.16 -16.53
N SER A 10 1.42 -5.48 -17.81
CA SER A 10 1.63 -4.51 -18.88
C SER A 10 0.52 -4.60 -19.92
N VAL A 11 0.26 -3.47 -20.58
CA VAL A 11 -0.68 -3.37 -21.69
C VAL A 11 0.09 -2.93 -22.94
N THR A 12 -0.05 -3.63 -24.04
CA THR A 12 0.55 -3.26 -25.34
C THR A 12 -0.50 -3.45 -26.43
N GLY A 13 -1.00 -2.34 -26.98
CA GLY A 13 -2.23 -2.36 -27.77
C GLY A 13 -3.38 -2.88 -26.90
N ASP A 14 -4.01 -3.96 -27.34
CA ASP A 14 -5.12 -4.63 -26.63
C ASP A 14 -4.68 -5.88 -25.84
N VAL A 15 -3.36 -6.13 -25.74
CA VAL A 15 -2.82 -7.32 -25.05
C VAL A 15 -2.43 -6.96 -23.63
N ILE A 16 -2.94 -7.74 -22.66
CA ILE A 16 -2.55 -7.69 -21.26
C ILE A 16 -1.59 -8.83 -20.97
N THR A 17 -0.41 -8.51 -20.42
CA THR A 17 0.54 -9.52 -19.89
C THR A 17 0.62 -9.38 -18.38
N LEU A 18 0.42 -10.47 -17.65
CA LEU A 18 0.54 -10.49 -16.19
C LEU A 18 1.87 -11.07 -15.76
N GLY A 19 2.51 -10.44 -14.77
CA GLY A 19 3.67 -10.97 -14.09
C GLY A 19 3.34 -12.05 -13.06
N ALA A 20 4.33 -12.39 -12.26
CA ALA A 20 4.18 -13.29 -11.11
C ALA A 20 3.73 -12.53 -9.86
N ASP A 21 3.09 -13.24 -8.93
CA ASP A 21 2.77 -12.70 -7.61
C ASP A 21 4.06 -12.44 -6.81
N THR A 22 4.07 -11.34 -6.06
CA THR A 22 5.08 -11.03 -5.05
C THR A 22 4.40 -10.89 -3.70
N ASP A 23 4.76 -11.78 -2.78
CA ASP A 23 4.25 -11.79 -1.42
C ASP A 23 4.82 -10.59 -0.64
N PHE A 24 3.98 -9.91 0.13
CA PHE A 24 4.44 -8.82 0.99
C PHE A 24 4.00 -8.91 2.44
N ILE A 25 3.00 -9.75 2.74
CA ILE A 25 2.48 -9.93 4.10
C ILE A 25 1.78 -11.27 4.28
N ALA A 26 1.79 -11.77 5.51
CA ALA A 26 0.96 -12.89 5.95
C ALA A 26 -0.01 -12.47 7.06
N GLY A 27 -1.15 -13.16 7.15
CA GLY A 27 -2.22 -12.89 8.11
C GLY A 27 -3.53 -12.52 7.45
N GLU A 28 -4.55 -12.23 8.24
CA GLU A 28 -5.81 -11.67 7.74
C GLU A 28 -5.65 -10.15 7.59
N MET A 29 -6.10 -9.62 6.45
CA MET A 29 -6.12 -8.17 6.17
C MET A 29 -7.50 -7.74 5.71
N ARG A 30 -7.85 -6.48 5.97
CA ARG A 30 -9.06 -5.83 5.47
C ARG A 30 -8.75 -4.39 5.07
N HIS A 31 -9.72 -3.74 4.43
CA HIS A 31 -9.65 -2.32 4.04
C HIS A 31 -8.35 -1.98 3.29
N THR A 32 -8.14 -2.64 2.16
CA THR A 32 -6.93 -2.42 1.34
C THR A 32 -7.09 -1.20 0.46
N ALA A 33 -6.01 -0.46 0.26
CA ALA A 33 -5.92 0.66 -0.65
C ALA A 33 -4.62 0.59 -1.47
N ILE A 34 -4.66 1.13 -2.68
CA ILE A 34 -3.49 1.23 -3.56
C ILE A 34 -3.56 2.53 -4.35
N ALA A 35 -2.41 3.17 -4.56
CA ALA A 35 -2.29 4.32 -5.46
C ALA A 35 -0.94 4.33 -6.19
N ALA A 36 -0.96 4.73 -7.46
CA ALA A 36 0.26 5.07 -8.19
C ALA A 36 0.79 6.42 -7.68
N VAL A 37 2.07 6.46 -7.31
CA VAL A 37 2.77 7.68 -6.85
C VAL A 37 3.65 8.23 -7.97
N ASP A 38 4.19 7.36 -8.82
CA ASP A 38 4.97 7.72 -10.01
C ASP A 38 4.73 6.71 -11.13
N THR A 39 5.37 6.91 -12.28
CA THR A 39 5.28 6.02 -13.46
C THR A 39 5.56 4.56 -13.12
N ASP A 40 6.52 4.32 -12.22
CA ASP A 40 6.96 3.00 -11.79
C ASP A 40 6.87 2.81 -10.27
N LYS A 41 6.13 3.65 -9.55
CA LYS A 41 6.01 3.57 -8.07
C LYS A 41 4.56 3.56 -7.64
N TYR A 42 4.26 2.71 -6.69
CA TYR A 42 2.93 2.65 -6.08
C TYR A 42 3.05 2.39 -4.57
N VAL A 43 1.99 2.74 -3.85
CA VAL A 43 1.87 2.50 -2.42
C VAL A 43 0.65 1.65 -2.18
N MET A 44 0.80 0.65 -1.32
CA MET A 44 -0.29 -0.19 -0.82
C MET A 44 -0.47 0.09 0.66
N ALA A 45 -1.70 0.10 1.14
CA ALA A 45 -2.01 0.21 2.57
C ALA A 45 -3.15 -0.75 2.94
N LEU A 46 -3.18 -1.21 4.19
CA LEU A 46 -4.21 -2.10 4.70
C LEU A 46 -4.30 -2.07 6.22
N TRP A 47 -5.41 -2.61 6.74
CA TRP A 47 -5.55 -3.01 8.13
C TRP A 47 -5.19 -4.48 8.29
N LYS A 48 -4.23 -4.80 9.16
CA LYS A 48 -3.90 -6.17 9.53
C LYS A 48 -4.66 -6.54 10.81
N ILE A 49 -5.58 -7.50 10.69
CA ILE A 49 -6.49 -7.89 11.78
C ILE A 49 -5.73 -8.48 12.97
N PRO A 50 -4.77 -9.42 12.81
CA PRO A 50 -4.15 -10.08 13.95
C PRO A 50 -3.34 -9.17 14.89
N ASP A 51 -2.82 -8.04 14.42
CA ASP A 51 -2.12 -7.07 15.28
C ASP A 51 -2.89 -5.75 15.46
N ASN A 52 -4.08 -5.66 14.87
CA ASN A 52 -4.96 -4.49 14.86
C ASN A 52 -4.24 -3.19 14.49
N ARG A 53 -3.55 -3.17 13.35
CA ARG A 53 -2.72 -2.04 12.92
C ARG A 53 -2.83 -1.74 11.44
N GLY A 54 -2.60 -0.46 11.10
CA GLY A 54 -2.44 0.01 9.74
C GLY A 54 -1.01 -0.14 9.25
N TRP A 55 -0.84 -0.78 8.10
CA TRP A 55 0.47 -0.97 7.47
C TRP A 55 0.45 -0.52 6.02
N ALA A 56 1.56 0.05 5.56
CA ALA A 56 1.75 0.44 4.17
C ALA A 56 3.13 0.06 3.64
N TRP A 57 3.20 -0.14 2.32
CA TRP A 57 4.40 -0.51 1.57
C TRP A 57 4.52 0.39 0.34
N ALA A 58 5.70 0.94 0.12
CA ALA A 58 6.07 1.46 -1.19
C ALA A 58 6.66 0.32 -2.04
N ALA A 59 6.32 0.29 -3.32
CA ALA A 59 6.81 -0.71 -4.25
C ALA A 59 7.11 -0.10 -5.62
N THR A 60 8.00 -0.74 -6.38
CA THR A 60 8.31 -0.37 -7.76
C THR A 60 7.75 -1.36 -8.77
N ALA A 61 7.44 -0.87 -9.96
CA ALA A 61 6.83 -1.58 -11.08
C ALA A 61 7.58 -1.34 -12.40
N ALA A 62 8.93 -1.32 -12.37
CA ALA A 62 9.77 -1.11 -13.55
C ALA A 62 9.69 -2.25 -14.60
N GLY A 63 9.01 -3.35 -14.27
CA GLY A 63 8.74 -4.48 -15.14
C GLY A 63 7.64 -5.36 -14.56
N LEU A 64 7.54 -6.61 -15.01
CA LEU A 64 6.51 -7.56 -14.55
C LEU A 64 6.78 -8.16 -13.16
N ALA A 65 7.96 -7.93 -12.59
CA ALA A 65 8.33 -8.36 -11.24
C ALA A 65 8.43 -7.13 -10.33
N PRO A 66 7.43 -6.86 -9.48
CA PRO A 66 7.49 -5.72 -8.57
C PRO A 66 8.55 -5.94 -7.49
N THR A 67 9.18 -4.85 -7.05
CA THR A 67 10.02 -4.87 -5.83
C THR A 67 9.25 -4.20 -4.71
N VAL A 68 8.97 -4.94 -3.64
CA VAL A 68 8.26 -4.42 -2.47
C VAL A 68 9.26 -3.98 -1.41
N GLY A 69 9.08 -2.75 -0.92
CA GLY A 69 9.91 -2.18 0.15
C GLY A 69 9.57 -2.73 1.53
N ILE A 70 10.18 -2.14 2.56
CA ILE A 70 9.93 -2.50 3.95
C ILE A 70 8.59 -1.92 4.41
N PRO A 71 7.74 -2.69 5.13
CA PRO A 71 6.50 -2.17 5.70
C PRO A 71 6.75 -0.99 6.64
N LYS A 72 5.80 -0.07 6.65
CA LYS A 72 5.72 1.03 7.59
C LYS A 72 4.35 1.07 8.22
N GLN A 73 4.32 1.18 9.55
CA GLN A 73 3.08 1.33 10.29
C GLN A 73 2.59 2.77 10.14
N PHE A 74 1.29 2.93 9.86
CA PHE A 74 0.65 4.25 9.80
C PHE A 74 -0.42 4.43 10.87
N SER A 75 -1.00 3.34 11.41
CA SER A 75 -1.96 3.40 12.51
C SER A 75 -1.61 2.41 13.63
N LEU A 76 -1.85 2.85 14.86
CA LEU A 76 -1.78 2.05 16.08
C LEU A 76 -3.10 1.32 16.43
N GLY A 77 -4.20 1.65 15.74
CA GLY A 77 -5.53 1.08 15.94
C GLY A 77 -6.09 0.39 14.70
N ALA A 78 -7.41 0.35 14.58
CA ALA A 78 -8.18 -0.31 13.53
C ALA A 78 -8.55 0.66 12.38
N PRO A 79 -7.70 0.87 11.36
CA PRO A 79 -8.03 1.77 10.26
C PRO A 79 -9.06 1.14 9.31
N LEU A 80 -10.17 1.85 9.12
CA LEU A 80 -11.21 1.56 8.15
C LEU A 80 -11.17 2.58 7.01
N GLU A 81 -11.79 2.21 5.89
CA GLU A 81 -12.00 3.10 4.73
C GLU A 81 -10.71 3.81 4.29
N ILE A 82 -9.63 3.03 4.21
CA ILE A 82 -8.31 3.54 3.88
C ILE A 82 -8.30 4.05 2.44
N GLU A 83 -7.85 5.28 2.24
CA GLU A 83 -7.63 5.89 0.92
C GLU A 83 -6.21 6.42 0.80
N ILE A 84 -5.65 6.41 -0.42
CA ILE A 84 -4.31 6.93 -0.71
C ILE A 84 -4.40 7.95 -1.85
N GLY A 85 -3.94 9.17 -1.60
CA GLY A 85 -3.84 10.24 -2.60
C GLY A 85 -2.40 10.53 -2.98
N LYS A 86 -2.09 10.61 -4.28
CA LYS A 86 -0.80 11.11 -4.77
C LYS A 86 -0.69 12.61 -4.54
N LEU A 87 0.44 13.07 -4.00
CA LEU A 87 0.77 14.50 -3.84
C LEU A 87 1.90 14.94 -4.79
N ASP A 88 2.86 14.06 -5.08
CA ASP A 88 3.99 14.30 -5.97
C ASP A 88 4.56 12.95 -6.45
N THR A 89 5.62 12.95 -7.26
CA THR A 89 6.39 11.78 -7.74
C THR A 89 6.92 10.86 -6.63
N ASN A 90 7.00 11.36 -5.40
CA ASN A 90 7.46 10.57 -4.25
C ASN A 90 6.72 10.89 -2.95
N LYS A 91 5.57 11.59 -3.03
CA LYS A 91 4.80 12.00 -1.84
C LYS A 91 3.35 11.57 -2.01
N PHE A 92 2.75 11.11 -0.93
CA PHE A 92 1.37 10.67 -0.88
C PHE A 92 0.75 11.02 0.47
N VAL A 93 -0.57 10.96 0.55
CA VAL A 93 -1.34 11.04 1.80
C VAL A 93 -2.16 9.76 1.96
N ILE A 94 -2.23 9.23 3.17
CA ILE A 94 -3.16 8.18 3.57
C ILE A 94 -4.23 8.84 4.45
N VAL A 95 -5.50 8.61 4.14
CA VAL A 95 -6.63 8.99 5.01
C VAL A 95 -7.36 7.73 5.45
N TYR A 96 -7.78 7.69 6.71
CA TYR A 96 -8.54 6.57 7.26
C TYR A 96 -9.37 7.01 8.46
N ASN A 97 -10.42 6.24 8.75
CA ASN A 97 -11.16 6.35 10.01
C ASN A 97 -10.58 5.32 10.97
N ASP A 98 -10.25 5.70 12.19
CA ASP A 98 -9.84 4.74 13.21
C ASP A 98 -11.06 4.28 14.00
N PHE A 99 -11.40 3.00 13.91
CA PHE A 99 -12.56 2.43 14.57
C PHE A 99 -12.43 2.43 16.10
N ASP A 100 -11.22 2.35 16.64
CA ASP A 100 -11.02 2.24 18.08
C ASP A 100 -11.25 3.60 18.77
N VAL A 101 -10.86 4.69 18.11
CA VAL A 101 -10.94 6.05 18.66
C VAL A 101 -12.03 6.92 18.01
N HIS A 102 -12.65 6.45 16.92
CA HIS A 102 -13.73 7.11 16.18
C HIS A 102 -13.34 8.47 15.56
N ASP A 103 -12.05 8.64 15.23
CA ASP A 103 -11.50 9.83 14.61
C ASP A 103 -10.99 9.55 13.19
N ILE A 104 -10.86 10.61 12.40
CA ILE A 104 -10.29 10.56 11.05
C ILE A 104 -8.86 11.09 11.10
N TYR A 105 -7.94 10.37 10.48
CA TYR A 105 -6.53 10.72 10.41
C TYR A 105 -6.08 10.90 8.97
N GLY A 106 -5.16 11.85 8.77
CA GLY A 106 -4.45 12.07 7.50
C GLY A 106 -2.95 12.06 7.73
N ILE A 107 -2.23 11.18 7.05
CA ILE A 107 -0.77 11.00 7.23
C ILE A 107 -0.07 11.19 5.89
N VAL A 108 0.92 12.09 5.84
CA VAL A 108 1.73 12.33 4.64
C VAL A 108 2.97 11.46 4.68
N GLY A 109 3.14 10.63 3.66
CA GLY A 109 4.30 9.74 3.50
C GLY A 109 5.17 10.10 2.29
N THR A 110 6.39 9.57 2.28
CA THR A 110 7.33 9.63 1.15
C THR A 110 7.75 8.23 0.70
N THR A 111 7.98 8.05 -0.60
CA THR A 111 8.54 6.79 -1.16
C THR A 111 10.07 6.77 -1.22
N ILE A 112 10.74 7.85 -0.81
CA ILE A 112 12.21 7.95 -0.80
C ILE A 112 12.75 7.68 0.60
N GLY A 113 13.67 6.71 0.70
CA GLY A 113 14.46 6.48 1.91
C GLY A 113 13.65 5.89 3.05
N SER A 114 14.32 5.26 4.01
CA SER A 114 13.74 4.48 5.10
C SER A 114 12.93 5.27 6.15
N THR A 115 12.44 6.48 5.84
CA THR A 115 12.02 7.44 6.86
C THR A 115 10.68 8.09 6.52
N ASN A 116 9.74 7.90 7.46
CA ASN A 116 8.47 8.58 7.72
C ASN A 116 7.31 8.29 6.76
N ILE A 117 6.57 7.24 7.13
CA ILE A 117 5.14 7.44 7.39
C ILE A 117 5.03 8.02 8.80
#